data_AF-A0A673XAS0-F1
#
_entry.id   AF-A0A673XAS0-F1
#
_cell.length_a   1.000
_cell.length_b   1.000
_cell.length_c   1.000
_cell.angle_alpha   90.00
_cell.angle_beta   90.00
_cell.angle_gamma   90.00
#
_symmetry.space_group_name_H-M   'P 1'
#
loop_
_entity.id
_entity.type
_entity.pdbx_description
1 polymer ?
#
loop_
_entity_poly.entity_id
_entity_poly.type
_entity_poly.pdbx_seq_one_letter_code
_entity_poly.pdbx_strand_id
1 'polypeptide(L)'
;FRAPEWCKTGAVFTFGKSKFADNVPSKFWLKNDVPLKIACGDEHTALITENGKLFMFGSNNWGQLGLGSKTMVNKPTCVKALKSEKVRLAACGRNHTIVYTSRGNVYSTGGNNEGQLGLGDCEERTAFQLVDFFSSHGPIKMLAAGSNTSAALTGKTLPL
;
A
#
# COMPACT_ATOMS: atom_id res chain seq x y z
N PHE A 1 34.59 12.65 5.15
CA PHE A 1 33.25 12.66 4.52
C PHE A 1 32.40 11.55 5.13
N ARG A 2 31.25 11.85 5.75
CA ARG A 2 30.29 10.80 6.17
C ARG A 2 29.50 10.35 4.95
N ALA A 3 29.46 9.05 4.68
CA ALA A 3 28.61 8.49 3.64
C ALA A 3 27.12 8.82 3.94
N PRO A 4 26.29 9.10 2.93
CA PRO A 4 24.85 9.30 3.10
C PRO A 4 24.17 8.13 3.82
N GLU A 5 23.14 8.41 4.63
CA GLU A 5 22.42 7.40 5.44
C GLU A 5 21.87 6.24 4.61
N TRP A 6 21.35 6.55 3.41
CA TRP A 6 20.80 5.56 2.48
C TRP A 6 21.84 4.55 1.97
N CYS A 7 23.15 4.82 2.09
CA CYS A 7 24.18 3.83 1.76
C CYS A 7 24.15 2.62 2.69
N LYS A 8 23.49 2.73 3.86
CA LYS A 8 23.33 1.62 4.82
C LYS A 8 21.94 0.98 4.75
N THR A 9 20.91 1.78 4.50
CA THR A 9 19.50 1.34 4.53
C THR A 9 18.87 1.15 3.16
N GLY A 10 19.57 1.52 2.09
CA GLY A 10 19.02 1.55 0.74
C GLY A 10 18.23 2.83 0.44
N ALA A 11 17.83 2.97 -0.83
CA ALA A 11 17.03 4.07 -1.33
C ALA A 11 15.95 3.55 -2.29
N VAL A 12 14.85 4.29 -2.39
CA VAL A 12 13.81 4.06 -3.40
C VAL A 12 14.05 5.03 -4.55
N PHE A 13 14.07 4.51 -5.76
CA PHE A 13 14.18 5.29 -6.99
C PHE A 13 12.82 5.28 -7.71
N THR A 14 12.42 6.43 -8.24
CA THR A 14 11.18 6.57 -9.02
C THR A 14 11.49 7.06 -10.42
N PHE A 15 10.74 6.56 -11.40
CA PHE A 15 10.85 6.92 -12.81
C PHE A 15 9.44 7.09 -13.40
N GLY A 16 9.31 7.86 -14.48
CA GLY A 16 8.01 8.12 -15.12
C GLY A 16 7.07 8.97 -14.25
N LYS A 17 5.77 8.93 -14.56
CA LYS A 17 4.73 9.81 -13.97
C LYS A 17 4.29 9.39 -12.55
N SER A 18 5.25 9.18 -11.65
CA SER A 18 5.03 8.78 -10.25
C SER A 18 4.39 9.85 -9.35
N LYS A 19 4.25 11.08 -9.85
CA LYS A 19 3.92 12.32 -9.11
C LYS A 19 4.97 12.73 -8.08
N PHE A 20 6.02 11.94 -7.86
CA PHE A 20 7.14 12.32 -7.01
C PHE A 20 8.12 13.19 -7.79
N ALA A 21 8.64 14.25 -7.13
CA ALA A 21 9.68 15.13 -7.65
C ALA A 21 9.44 15.55 -9.12
N ASP A 22 8.24 16.07 -9.41
CA ASP A 22 7.83 16.54 -10.73
C ASP A 22 8.02 15.53 -11.88
N ASN A 23 8.01 14.23 -11.55
CA ASN A 23 8.19 13.11 -12.47
C ASN A 23 9.58 13.02 -13.12
N VAL A 24 10.59 13.73 -12.59
CA VAL A 24 11.98 13.49 -12.99
C VAL A 24 12.54 12.27 -12.25
N PRO A 25 13.38 11.43 -12.89
CA PRO A 25 14.07 10.34 -12.23
C PRO A 25 14.71 10.80 -10.92
N SER A 26 14.23 10.27 -9.80
CA SER A 26 14.55 10.79 -8.47
C SER A 26 14.72 9.66 -7.46
N LYS A 27 15.29 10.00 -6.30
CA LYS A 27 15.44 9.06 -5.19
C LYS A 27 15.04 9.65 -3.86
N PHE A 28 14.60 8.80 -2.95
CA PHE A 28 14.39 9.15 -1.55
C PHE A 28 14.78 7.99 -0.64
N TRP A 29 14.91 8.29 0.65
CA TRP A 29 15.19 7.30 1.69
C TRP A 29 14.41 7.68 2.95
N LEU A 30 14.32 6.73 3.88
CA LEU A 30 13.65 6.90 5.15
C LEU A 30 14.69 7.00 6.26
N LYS A 31 14.54 8.00 7.12
CA LYS A 31 15.40 8.14 8.30
C LYS A 31 15.04 7.05 9.31
N ASN A 32 16.04 6.30 9.78
CA ASN A 32 15.87 5.21 10.75
C ASN A 32 14.86 4.12 10.34
N ASP A 33 14.67 3.89 9.04
CA ASP A 33 13.82 2.81 8.54
C ASP A 33 14.35 2.31 7.20
N VAL A 34 14.03 1.07 6.86
CA VAL A 34 14.52 0.40 5.65
C VAL A 34 13.34 0.15 4.71
N PRO A 35 13.38 0.60 3.45
CA PRO A 35 12.39 0.22 2.45
C PRO A 35 12.46 -1.28 2.18
N LEU A 36 11.33 -1.98 2.20
CA LEU A 36 11.27 -3.44 2.09
C LEU A 36 10.52 -3.91 0.85
N LYS A 37 9.34 -3.36 0.57
CA LYS A 37 8.51 -3.75 -0.60
C LYS A 37 7.85 -2.54 -1.24
N ILE A 38 7.66 -2.61 -2.54
CA ILE A 38 6.90 -1.65 -3.31
C ILE A 38 5.77 -2.34 -4.08
N ALA A 39 4.68 -1.63 -4.30
CA ALA A 39 3.63 -2.01 -5.24
C ALA A 39 3.21 -0.77 -6.02
N CYS A 40 3.06 -0.90 -7.34
CA CYS A 40 2.61 0.18 -8.21
C CYS A 40 1.27 -0.21 -8.83
N GLY A 41 0.33 0.73 -8.81
CA GLY A 41 -0.91 0.66 -9.57
C GLY A 41 -0.80 1.49 -10.84
N ASP A 42 -1.94 1.89 -11.38
CA ASP A 42 -2.00 2.71 -12.61
C ASP A 42 -1.34 4.09 -12.40
N GLU A 43 -1.69 4.78 -11.31
CA GLU A 43 -1.16 6.14 -11.02
C GLU A 43 -0.72 6.35 -9.56
N HIS A 44 -0.52 5.28 -8.78
CA HIS A 44 -0.12 5.40 -7.38
C HIS A 44 0.84 4.29 -6.95
N THR A 45 1.52 4.50 -5.81
CA THR A 45 2.53 3.60 -5.30
C THR A 45 2.40 3.44 -3.79
N ALA A 46 2.51 2.19 -3.34
CA ALA A 46 2.67 1.80 -1.94
C ALA A 46 4.13 1.41 -1.68
N LEU A 47 4.66 1.85 -0.54
CA LEU A 47 5.96 1.46 0.00
C LEU A 47 5.76 0.92 1.42
N ILE A 48 6.24 -0.29 1.65
CA ILE A 48 6.27 -0.95 2.95
C ILE A 48 7.70 -0.91 3.48
N THR A 49 7.87 -0.58 4.76
CA THR A 49 9.16 -0.61 5.46
C THR A 49 9.35 -1.88 6.28
N GLU A 50 10.58 -2.18 6.69
CA GLU A 50 10.87 -3.30 7.60
C GLU A 50 10.12 -3.20 8.94
N ASN A 51 9.91 -1.98 9.43
CA ASN A 51 9.11 -1.72 10.63
C ASN A 51 7.59 -1.86 10.40
N GLY A 52 7.16 -2.24 9.19
CA GLY A 52 5.76 -2.42 8.83
C GLY A 52 4.97 -1.12 8.65
N LYS A 53 5.66 0.01 8.42
CA LYS A 53 4.97 1.25 8.05
C LYS A 53 4.58 1.21 6.58
N LEU A 54 3.43 1.79 6.27
CA LEU A 54 2.95 1.99 4.90
C LEU A 54 3.08 3.46 4.53
N PHE A 55 3.74 3.73 3.40
CA PHE A 55 3.82 5.03 2.76
C PHE A 55 3.13 4.97 1.40
N MET A 56 2.33 5.99 1.10
CA MET A 56 1.58 6.10 -0.15
C MET A 56 1.95 7.39 -0.88
N PHE A 57 2.02 7.36 -2.20
CA PHE A 57 2.15 8.55 -3.04
C PHE A 57 1.59 8.33 -4.44
N GLY A 58 1.34 9.43 -5.16
CA GLY A 58 0.71 9.41 -6.48
C GLY A 58 -0.68 10.02 -6.51
N SER A 59 -1.47 9.59 -7.49
CA SER A 59 -2.88 9.96 -7.67
C SER A 59 -3.73 9.47 -6.50
N ASN A 60 -4.72 10.27 -6.12
CA ASN A 60 -5.65 9.96 -5.02
C ASN A 60 -7.11 10.31 -5.35
N ASN A 61 -7.44 10.45 -6.64
CA ASN A 61 -8.76 10.91 -7.08
C ASN A 61 -9.92 10.03 -6.60
N TRP A 62 -9.64 8.77 -6.27
CA TRP A 62 -10.59 7.78 -5.75
C TRP A 62 -10.37 7.46 -4.27
N GLY A 63 -9.44 8.16 -3.59
CA GLY A 63 -9.07 7.83 -2.22
C GLY A 63 -8.11 6.63 -2.10
N GLN A 64 -7.50 6.17 -3.20
CA GLN A 64 -6.68 4.96 -3.25
C GLN A 64 -5.41 5.01 -2.38
N LEU A 65 -5.03 6.18 -1.87
CA LEU A 65 -3.93 6.32 -0.91
C LEU A 65 -4.36 6.04 0.54
N GLY A 66 -5.66 5.98 0.83
CA GLY A 66 -6.17 5.69 2.17
C GLY A 66 -5.85 6.75 3.23
N LEU A 67 -5.67 8.00 2.82
CA LEU A 67 -5.25 9.13 3.66
C LEU A 67 -6.43 9.93 4.25
N GLY A 68 -7.67 9.47 4.08
CA GLY A 68 -8.88 10.16 4.52
C GLY A 68 -9.28 11.35 3.64
N SER A 69 -8.70 11.47 2.45
CA SER A 69 -8.99 12.53 1.48
C SER A 69 -8.84 12.02 0.05
N LYS A 70 -9.22 12.85 -0.93
CA LYS A 70 -9.00 12.61 -2.37
C LYS A 70 -7.89 13.47 -2.98
N THR A 71 -7.09 14.12 -2.14
CA THR A 71 -6.00 14.98 -2.61
C THR A 71 -4.79 14.12 -2.95
N MET A 72 -4.24 14.29 -4.15
CA MET A 72 -2.99 13.61 -4.51
C MET A 72 -1.84 14.03 -3.62
N VAL A 73 -0.82 13.17 -3.49
CA VAL A 73 0.40 13.52 -2.75
C VAL A 73 1.64 13.20 -3.58
N ASN A 74 2.53 14.19 -3.67
CA ASN A 74 3.77 14.13 -4.44
C ASN A 74 4.99 13.72 -3.60
N LYS A 75 4.77 13.32 -2.35
CA LYS A 75 5.80 12.81 -1.43
C LYS A 75 5.28 11.57 -0.73
N PRO A 76 6.13 10.55 -0.48
CA PRO A 76 5.76 9.39 0.31
C PRO A 76 5.16 9.81 1.65
N THR A 77 3.88 9.51 1.85
CA THR A 77 3.12 9.95 3.02
C THR A 77 2.71 8.73 3.83
N CYS A 78 3.06 8.74 5.13
CA CYS A 78 2.76 7.63 6.03
C CYS A 78 1.26 7.54 6.31
N VAL A 79 0.69 6.35 6.13
CA VAL A 79 -0.70 6.02 6.47
C VAL A 79 -0.78 5.76 7.98
N LYS A 80 -0.97 6.83 8.76
CA LYS A 80 -0.94 6.76 10.23
C LYS A 80 -1.98 5.80 10.82
N ALA A 81 -3.13 5.65 10.17
CA ALA A 81 -4.22 4.77 10.61
C ALA A 81 -3.80 3.29 10.72
N LEU A 82 -2.81 2.84 9.95
CA LEU A 82 -2.33 1.46 9.95
C LEU A 82 -1.02 1.27 10.73
N LYS A 83 -0.55 2.28 11.47
CA LYS A 83 0.74 2.23 12.17
C LYS A 83 0.82 1.09 13.20
N SER A 84 -0.28 0.79 13.90
CA SER A 84 -0.36 -0.28 14.89
C SER A 84 -0.47 -1.68 14.28
N GLU A 85 -0.89 -1.78 13.02
CA GLU A 85 -1.18 -3.06 12.35
C GLU A 85 0.07 -3.77 11.81
N LYS A 86 1.12 -2.99 11.49
CA LYS A 86 2.34 -3.42 10.79
C LYS A 86 2.04 -4.13 9.46
N VAL A 87 2.03 -3.37 8.37
CA VAL A 87 1.73 -3.85 7.02
C VAL A 87 2.84 -4.78 6.51
N ARG A 88 2.45 -5.87 5.84
CA ARG A 88 3.35 -6.93 5.32
C ARG A 88 3.28 -7.11 3.81
N LEU A 89 2.10 -6.88 3.23
CA LEU A 89 1.85 -6.94 1.80
C LEU A 89 0.96 -5.75 1.40
N ALA A 90 1.14 -5.28 0.17
CA ALA A 90 0.29 -4.31 -0.48
C ALA A 90 0.18 -4.69 -1.96
N ALA A 91 -0.98 -4.44 -2.55
CA ALA A 91 -1.18 -4.45 -3.99
C ALA A 91 -1.98 -3.21 -4.39
N CYS A 92 -1.55 -2.59 -5.49
CA CYS A 92 -2.12 -1.37 -6.01
C CYS A 92 -2.77 -1.68 -7.35
N GLY A 93 -4.09 -1.52 -7.43
CA GLY A 93 -4.85 -1.69 -8.67
C GLY A 93 -4.91 -0.41 -9.48
N ARG A 94 -5.91 -0.31 -10.37
CA ARG A 94 -6.13 0.92 -11.14
C ARG A 94 -6.42 2.13 -10.24
N ASN A 95 -7.40 1.98 -9.35
CA ASN A 95 -7.92 3.06 -8.52
C ASN A 95 -8.19 2.63 -7.07
N HIS A 96 -7.58 1.54 -6.61
CA HIS A 96 -7.74 1.03 -5.25
C HIS A 96 -6.44 0.37 -4.76
N THR A 97 -6.34 0.22 -3.44
CA THR A 97 -5.23 -0.46 -2.76
C THR A 97 -5.79 -1.51 -1.80
N ILE A 98 -5.16 -2.68 -1.77
CA ILE A 98 -5.38 -3.71 -0.75
C ILE A 98 -4.09 -3.96 0.03
N VAL A 99 -4.20 -4.18 1.34
CA VAL A 99 -3.05 -4.43 2.22
C VAL A 99 -3.34 -5.57 3.18
N TYR A 100 -2.30 -6.29 3.58
CA TYR A 100 -2.35 -7.33 4.60
C TYR A 100 -1.36 -7.03 5.71
N THR A 101 -1.76 -7.26 6.96
CA THR A 101 -1.03 -6.84 8.15
C THR A 101 -0.52 -8.03 8.95
N SER A 102 0.40 -7.78 9.88
CA SER A 102 0.96 -8.82 10.73
C SER A 102 -0.06 -9.44 11.69
N ARG A 103 -1.20 -8.79 11.89
CA ARG A 103 -2.30 -9.25 12.75
C ARG A 103 -3.28 -10.18 12.01
N GLY A 104 -3.02 -10.51 10.74
CA GLY A 104 -3.92 -11.34 9.95
C GLY A 104 -5.01 -10.55 9.22
N ASN A 105 -5.04 -9.23 9.37
CA ASN A 105 -6.11 -8.39 8.82
C ASN A 105 -5.81 -8.01 7.36
N VAL A 106 -6.86 -7.99 6.53
CA VAL A 106 -6.85 -7.38 5.19
C VAL A 106 -7.61 -6.07 5.23
N TYR A 107 -7.04 -5.01 4.66
CA TYR A 107 -7.71 -3.73 4.50
C TYR A 107 -7.74 -3.30 3.03
N SER A 108 -8.75 -2.52 2.66
CA SER A 108 -8.92 -1.98 1.31
C SER A 108 -9.33 -0.50 1.33
N THR A 109 -8.98 0.24 0.28
CA THR A 109 -9.34 1.66 0.11
C THR A 109 -9.33 2.04 -1.37
N GLY A 110 -10.03 3.10 -1.75
CA GLY A 110 -10.09 3.61 -3.12
C GLY A 110 -11.47 3.48 -3.76
N GLY A 111 -11.48 3.41 -5.10
CA GLY A 111 -12.67 3.21 -5.90
C GLY A 111 -13.26 1.81 -5.70
N ASN A 112 -14.58 1.70 -5.78
CA ASN A 112 -15.30 0.46 -5.46
C ASN A 112 -16.45 0.15 -6.42
N ASN A 113 -16.45 0.71 -7.63
CA ASN A 113 -17.60 0.63 -8.54
C ASN A 113 -18.02 -0.82 -8.89
N GLU A 114 -17.09 -1.78 -8.82
CA GLU A 114 -17.31 -3.21 -9.09
C GLU A 114 -17.21 -4.08 -7.83
N GLY A 115 -17.21 -3.47 -6.64
CA GLY A 115 -17.02 -4.18 -5.38
C GLY A 115 -15.57 -4.62 -5.11
N GLN A 116 -14.58 -4.05 -5.82
CA GLN A 116 -13.17 -4.44 -5.69
C GLN A 116 -12.57 -4.24 -4.28
N LEU A 117 -13.22 -3.48 -3.41
CA LEU A 117 -12.81 -3.34 -2.01
C LEU A 117 -13.21 -4.55 -1.15
N GLY A 118 -14.16 -5.37 -1.60
CA GLY A 118 -14.63 -6.55 -0.88
C GLY A 118 -15.45 -6.23 0.38
N LEU A 119 -16.08 -5.04 0.42
CA LEU A 119 -16.80 -4.55 1.61
C LEU A 119 -18.30 -4.87 1.62
N GLY A 120 -18.79 -5.60 0.61
CA GLY A 120 -20.21 -5.94 0.47
C GLY A 120 -21.08 -4.82 -0.12
N ASP A 121 -20.46 -3.76 -0.64
CA ASP A 121 -21.10 -2.66 -1.35
C ASP A 121 -20.22 -2.17 -2.52
N CYS A 122 -20.71 -1.20 -3.28
CA CYS A 122 -19.99 -0.54 -4.37
C CYS A 122 -19.63 0.93 -4.07
N GLU A 123 -19.55 1.30 -2.78
CA GLU A 123 -19.24 2.66 -2.35
C GLU A 123 -17.72 2.84 -2.21
N GLU A 124 -17.18 3.95 -2.69
CA GLU A 124 -15.74 4.24 -2.54
C GLU A 124 -15.34 4.51 -1.08
N ARG A 125 -14.04 4.40 -0.76
CA ARG A 125 -13.51 4.69 0.58
C ARG A 125 -12.23 5.50 0.47
N THR A 126 -12.13 6.58 1.23
CA THR A 126 -10.92 7.43 1.29
C THR A 126 -9.94 7.02 2.39
N ALA A 127 -10.36 6.12 3.29
CA ALA A 127 -9.53 5.52 4.34
C ALA A 127 -9.60 4.00 4.26
N PHE A 128 -8.54 3.33 4.71
CA PHE A 128 -8.49 1.87 4.78
C PHE A 128 -9.61 1.31 5.67
N GLN A 129 -10.43 0.43 5.10
CA GLN A 129 -11.48 -0.30 5.79
C GLN A 129 -11.09 -1.77 5.95
N LEU A 130 -11.47 -2.36 7.07
CA LEU A 130 -11.26 -3.79 7.33
C LEU A 130 -12.16 -4.61 6.40
N VAL A 131 -11.57 -5.60 5.73
CA VAL A 131 -12.31 -6.62 4.97
C VAL A 131 -12.50 -7.83 5.90
N ASP A 132 -13.60 -7.84 6.65
CA ASP A 132 -13.81 -8.76 7.77
C ASP A 132 -13.85 -10.25 7.35
N PHE A 133 -14.12 -10.52 6.07
CA PHE A 133 -14.09 -11.88 5.51
C PHE A 133 -12.77 -12.61 5.83
N PHE A 134 -11.63 -11.93 5.83
CA PHE A 134 -10.31 -12.57 6.00
C PHE A 134 -9.92 -12.82 7.47
N SER A 135 -10.66 -12.28 8.45
CA SER A 135 -10.36 -12.41 9.88
C SER A 135 -10.32 -13.88 10.37
N SER A 136 -10.98 -14.79 9.66
CA SER A 136 -11.08 -16.22 9.97
C SER A 136 -10.27 -17.14 9.05
N HIS A 137 -9.49 -16.59 8.11
CA HIS A 137 -8.76 -17.37 7.11
C HIS A 137 -7.26 -17.50 7.44
N GLY A 138 -6.59 -18.48 6.82
CA GLY A 138 -5.16 -18.68 6.96
C GLY A 138 -4.32 -17.46 6.48
N PRO A 139 -3.03 -17.41 6.83
CA PRO A 139 -2.20 -16.23 6.56
C PRO A 139 -2.10 -15.93 5.07
N ILE A 140 -2.24 -14.65 4.71
CA ILE A 140 -2.10 -14.22 3.31
C ILE A 140 -0.63 -14.22 2.90
N LYS A 141 -0.33 -14.96 1.82
CA LYS A 141 0.99 -15.06 1.20
C LYS A 141 1.20 -14.03 0.09
N MET A 142 0.15 -13.69 -0.65
CA MET A 142 0.23 -12.76 -1.78
C MET A 142 -1.08 -11.97 -1.94
N LEU A 143 -0.94 -10.72 -2.39
CA LEU A 143 -2.03 -9.87 -2.84
C LEU A 143 -1.77 -9.49 -4.30
N ALA A 144 -2.84 -9.37 -5.08
CA ALA A 144 -2.79 -8.81 -6.43
C ALA A 144 -4.02 -7.92 -6.64
N ALA A 145 -3.84 -6.85 -7.41
CA ALA A 145 -4.89 -5.89 -7.72
C ALA A 145 -4.74 -5.43 -9.17
N GLY A 146 -5.83 -5.42 -9.92
CA GLY A 146 -5.88 -5.04 -11.33
C GLY A 146 -6.84 -3.87 -11.57
N SER A 147 -7.40 -3.79 -12.78
CA SER A 147 -8.49 -2.87 -13.06
C SER A 147 -9.77 -3.40 -12.42
N ASN A 148 -10.23 -2.75 -11.36
CA ASN A 148 -11.43 -3.11 -10.58
C ASN A 148 -11.47 -4.57 -10.10
N THR A 149 -10.32 -5.20 -9.89
CA THR A 149 -10.20 -6.60 -9.47
C THR A 149 -9.20 -6.72 -8.33
N SER A 150 -9.50 -7.59 -7.37
CA SER A 150 -8.69 -7.88 -6.18
C SER A 150 -8.53 -9.39 -6.01
N ALA A 151 -7.34 -9.82 -5.62
CA ALA A 151 -7.06 -11.23 -5.31
C ALA A 151 -6.14 -11.35 -4.10
N ALA A 152 -6.40 -12.38 -3.28
CA ALA A 152 -5.56 -12.75 -2.15
C ALA A 152 -5.30 -14.26 -2.18
N LEU A 153 -4.04 -14.65 -1.99
CA LEU A 153 -3.61 -16.05 -1.95
C LEU A 153 -3.15 -16.40 -0.54
N THR A 154 -3.75 -17.43 0.06
CA THR A 154 -3.33 -17.95 1.37
C THR A 154 -2.06 -18.78 1.25
N GLY A 155 -1.25 -18.78 2.31
CA GLY A 155 -0.19 -19.75 2.52
C GLY A 155 -0.76 -21.06 3.06
N LYS A 156 0.04 -22.13 2.99
CA LYS A 156 -0.26 -23.35 3.74
C LYS A 156 -0.19 -23.02 5.24
N THR A 157 -1.27 -23.28 5.97
CA THR A 157 -1.17 -23.50 7.42
C THR A 157 -0.38 -24.78 7.60
N LEU A 158 0.77 -24.72 8.29
CA LEU A 158 1.40 -25.95 8.75
C LEU A 158 0.39 -26.66 9.67
N PRO A 159 0.15 -27.97 9.51
CA PRO A 159 -0.55 -28.72 10.53
C PRO A 159 0.22 -28.54 11.85
N LEU A 160 -0.52 -28.32 12.94
CA LEU A 160 0.02 -28.39 14.30
C LEU A 160 0.68 -29.75 14.54
#